data_AF-A0A9W6XKQ3-F1
#
_entry.id   AF-A0A9W6XKQ3-F1
#
_cell.length_a   1.000
_cell.length_b   1.000
_cell.length_c   1.000
_cell.angle_alpha   90.00
_cell.angle_beta   90.00
_cell.angle_gamma   90.00
#
_symmetry.space_group_name_H-M   'P 1'
#
loop_
_entity.id
_entity.type
_entity.pdbx_description
1 polymer ?
#
loop_
_entity_poly.entity_id
_entity_poly.type
_entity_poly.pdbx_seq_one_letter_code
_entity_poly.pdbx_strand_id
1 'polypeptide(L)'
;MSRSAHKDDKERYLTYSITVRAANKDKGIEEEVVTKKMPKFIDGGPKDFLDWVYHFDQLASLKHWNAEDKFLNTTILLEGDLREAFADAAITDEDVRMDEEFTRTLRKASIVVLPVDYSENLQEE
;
A
#
# COMPACT_ATOMS: atom_id res chain seq x y z
N MET A 1 -29.64 3.01 -16.77
CA MET A 1 -29.29 3.57 -15.45
C MET A 1 -27.84 3.98 -15.49
N SER A 2 -27.56 5.28 -15.49
CA SER A 2 -26.18 5.79 -15.44
C SER A 2 -25.70 5.67 -13.99
N ARG A 3 -24.91 4.62 -13.68
CA ARG A 3 -24.14 4.59 -12.43
C ARG A 3 -23.10 5.71 -12.56
N SER A 4 -23.21 6.69 -11.68
CA SER A 4 -22.27 7.80 -11.58
C SER A 4 -20.85 7.26 -11.39
N ALA A 5 -20.01 7.40 -12.42
CA ALA A 5 -18.60 6.99 -12.40
C ALA A 5 -17.81 7.58 -11.21
N HIS A 6 -18.28 8.69 -10.65
CA HIS A 6 -17.66 9.32 -9.48
C HIS A 6 -17.89 8.61 -8.15
N LYS A 7 -18.86 7.69 -8.05
CA LYS A 7 -19.11 6.95 -6.80
C LYS A 7 -18.14 5.76 -6.66
N ASP A 8 -17.79 5.11 -7.77
CA ASP A 8 -16.85 3.97 -7.80
C ASP A 8 -15.40 4.42 -7.54
N ASP A 9 -14.98 5.62 -7.98
CA ASP A 9 -13.60 6.09 -7.81
C ASP A 9 -13.18 6.27 -6.34
N LYS A 10 -14.10 6.67 -5.45
CA LYS A 10 -13.79 6.82 -4.02
C LYS A 10 -13.69 5.49 -3.30
N GLU A 11 -14.36 4.46 -3.79
CA GLU A 11 -14.28 3.12 -3.22
C GLU A 11 -12.97 2.42 -3.65
N ARG A 12 -12.41 2.81 -4.81
CA ARG A 12 -11.20 2.22 -5.41
C ARG A 12 -9.88 2.85 -5.00
N TYR A 13 -9.85 4.07 -4.47
CA TYR A 13 -8.61 4.77 -4.16
C TYR A 13 -8.64 5.45 -2.78
N LEU A 14 -7.51 5.42 -2.07
CA LEU A 14 -7.23 6.29 -0.93
C LEU A 14 -6.34 7.45 -1.36
N THR A 15 -6.61 8.64 -0.80
CA THR A 15 -5.79 9.83 -1.06
C THR A 15 -4.95 10.15 0.16
N TYR A 16 -3.63 10.24 -0.05
CA TYR A 16 -2.66 10.56 0.98
C TYR A 16 -2.09 11.96 0.75
N SER A 17 -2.04 12.76 1.81
CA SER A 17 -1.32 14.03 1.83
C SER A 17 0.12 13.80 2.27
N ILE A 18 1.08 14.37 1.52
CA ILE A 18 2.52 14.28 1.75
C ILE A 18 3.05 15.70 1.91
N THR A 19 3.58 16.02 3.09
CA THR A 19 4.26 17.29 3.33
C THR A 19 5.65 17.22 2.69
N VAL A 20 5.87 17.99 1.62
CA VAL A 20 7.17 18.07 0.92
C VAL A 20 8.03 19.22 1.43
N ARG A 21 7.40 20.20 2.10
CA ARG A 21 8.10 21.27 2.82
C ARG A 21 7.35 21.59 4.10
N ALA A 22 8.01 21.42 5.24
CA ALA A 22 7.44 21.82 6.53
C ALA A 22 7.36 23.35 6.63
N ALA A 23 6.28 23.84 7.24
CA ALA A 23 6.17 25.25 7.59
C ALA A 23 7.28 25.66 8.55
N ASN A 24 7.87 26.84 8.33
CA ASN A 24 8.81 27.46 9.25
C ASN A 24 8.45 28.94 9.40
N LYS A 25 7.84 29.28 10.54
CA LYS A 25 7.36 30.64 10.82
C LYS A 25 8.50 31.65 10.90
N ASP A 26 9.64 31.27 11.50
CA ASP A 26 10.80 32.16 11.66
C ASP A 26 11.46 32.52 10.33
N LYS A 27 11.34 31.63 9.35
CA LYS A 27 11.86 31.82 7.98
C LYS A 27 10.78 32.27 6.98
N GLY A 28 9.55 32.50 7.43
CA GLY A 28 8.42 32.84 6.55
C GLY A 28 8.10 31.76 5.51
N ILE A 29 8.42 30.50 5.78
CA ILE A 29 8.17 29.36 4.87
C ILE A 29 6.79 28.79 5.17
N GLU A 30 5.93 28.77 4.15
CA GLU A 30 4.64 28.09 4.20
C GLU A 30 4.79 26.57 3.99
N GLU A 31 3.84 25.81 4.52
CA GLU A 31 3.79 24.37 4.30
C GLU A 31 3.45 24.07 2.85
N GLU A 32 4.21 23.15 2.23
CA GLU A 32 3.91 22.63 0.91
C GLU A 32 3.49 21.17 1.03
N VAL A 33 2.27 20.88 0.58
CA VAL A 33 1.66 19.56 0.63
C VAL A 33 1.27 19.13 -0.78
N VAL A 34 1.66 17.92 -1.15
CA VAL A 34 1.19 17.25 -2.37
C VAL A 34 0.25 16.12 -2.00
N THR A 35 -0.62 15.71 -2.92
CA THR A 35 -1.49 14.55 -2.73
C THR A 35 -1.09 13.42 -3.66
N LYS A 36 -1.12 12.18 -3.15
CA LYS A 36 -0.90 10.94 -3.92
C LYS A 36 -2.13 10.04 -3.75
N LYS A 37 -2.67 9.55 -4.88
CA LYS A 37 -3.70 8.52 -4.85
C LYS A 37 -3.03 7.15 -4.83
N MET A 38 -3.55 6.26 -4.00
CA MET A 38 -3.16 4.86 -3.92
C MET A 38 -4.38 4.00 -4.21
N PRO A 39 -4.36 3.12 -5.23
CA PRO A 39 -5.45 2.18 -5.46
C PRO A 39 -5.54 1.19 -4.30
N LYS A 40 -6.77 0.80 -3.96
CA LYS A 40 -6.99 -0.44 -3.23
C LYS A 40 -6.71 -1.63 -4.16
N PHE A 41 -6.20 -2.72 -3.60
CA PHE A 41 -6.10 -3.98 -4.29
C PHE A 41 -7.35 -4.81 -3.98
N ILE A 42 -8.25 -4.91 -4.97
CA ILE A 42 -9.54 -5.59 -4.82
C ILE A 42 -9.47 -6.95 -5.49
N ASP A 43 -9.33 -6.94 -6.82
CA ASP A 43 -9.12 -8.09 -7.67
C ASP A 43 -8.05 -7.73 -8.69
N GLY A 44 -7.10 -8.63 -8.93
CA GLY A 44 -5.98 -8.38 -9.84
C GLY A 44 -5.15 -9.64 -10.06
N GLY A 45 -4.47 -9.69 -11.20
CA GLY A 45 -3.52 -10.75 -11.49
C GLY A 45 -2.17 -10.55 -10.78
N PRO A 46 -1.24 -11.51 -10.96
CA PRO A 46 0.10 -11.41 -10.44
C PRO A 46 0.82 -10.07 -10.74
N LYS A 47 0.76 -9.60 -11.99
CA LYS A 47 1.35 -8.34 -12.41
C LYS A 47 0.76 -7.13 -11.67
N ASP A 48 -0.57 -7.06 -11.63
CA ASP A 48 -1.28 -5.96 -10.96
C ASP A 48 -0.89 -5.88 -9.47
N PHE A 49 -0.68 -7.04 -8.84
CA PHE A 49 -0.20 -7.09 -7.45
C PHE A 49 1.22 -6.59 -7.30
N LEU A 50 2.14 -6.99 -8.20
CA LEU A 50 3.52 -6.51 -8.18
C LEU A 50 3.60 -4.99 -8.41
N ASP A 51 2.83 -4.45 -9.36
CA ASP A 51 2.71 -3.02 -9.60
C ASP A 51 2.12 -2.29 -8.38
N TRP A 52 1.11 -2.89 -7.75
CA TRP A 52 0.53 -2.35 -6.51
C TRP A 52 1.55 -2.30 -5.37
N VAL A 53 2.33 -3.37 -5.15
CA VAL A 53 3.39 -3.42 -4.13
C VAL A 53 4.45 -2.36 -4.40
N TYR A 54 4.88 -2.20 -5.66
CA TYR A 54 5.84 -1.17 -6.04
C TYR A 54 5.34 0.24 -5.69
N HIS A 55 4.10 0.58 -6.03
CA HIS A 55 3.53 1.88 -5.69
C HIS A 55 3.29 2.09 -4.20
N PHE A 56 2.96 1.02 -3.48
CA PHE A 56 2.83 1.02 -2.03
C PHE A 56 4.17 1.35 -1.36
N ASP A 57 5.25 0.69 -1.76
CA ASP A 57 6.60 0.91 -1.19
C ASP A 57 7.10 2.32 -1.46
N GLN A 58 6.84 2.87 -2.64
CA GLN A 58 7.11 4.28 -2.94
C GLN A 58 6.33 5.22 -2.01
N LEU A 59 5.03 4.96 -1.78
CA LEU A 59 4.21 5.77 -0.89
C LEU A 59 4.69 5.68 0.56
N ALA A 60 4.97 4.47 1.05
CA ALA A 60 5.47 4.24 2.40
C ALA A 60 6.79 4.98 2.64
N SER A 61 7.68 4.96 1.64
CA SER A 61 8.95 5.72 1.67
C SER A 61 8.72 7.23 1.73
N LEU A 62 7.80 7.78 0.91
CA LEU A 62 7.47 9.22 0.91
C LEU A 62 6.78 9.67 2.21
N LYS A 63 6.05 8.78 2.87
CA LYS A 63 5.36 9.04 4.13
C LYS A 63 6.21 8.75 5.36
N HIS A 64 7.39 8.17 5.19
CA HIS A 64 8.26 7.68 6.26
C HIS A 64 7.53 6.70 7.20
N TRP A 65 6.69 5.84 6.63
CA TRP A 65 5.93 4.85 7.40
C TRP A 65 6.86 3.85 8.09
N ASN A 66 6.63 3.67 9.39
CA ASN A 66 7.20 2.54 10.12
C ASN A 66 6.41 1.25 9.80
N ALA A 67 6.80 0.14 10.40
CA ALA A 67 6.13 -1.12 10.18
C ALA A 67 4.64 -1.12 10.58
N GLU A 68 4.29 -0.54 11.72
CA GLU A 68 2.89 -0.44 12.18
C GLU A 68 2.03 0.33 11.17
N ASP A 69 2.55 1.45 10.67
CA ASP A 69 1.91 2.24 9.62
C ASP A 69 1.73 1.40 8.34
N LYS A 70 2.74 0.61 7.94
CA LYS A 70 2.66 -0.27 6.77
C LYS A 70 1.58 -1.34 6.96
N PHE A 71 1.52 -2.00 8.11
CA PHE A 71 0.49 -3.00 8.44
C PHE A 71 -0.91 -2.40 8.42
N LEU A 72 -1.09 -1.26 9.07
CA LEU A 72 -2.38 -0.56 9.11
C LEU A 72 -2.83 -0.17 7.71
N ASN A 73 -1.97 0.50 6.93
CA ASN A 73 -2.33 0.98 5.61
C ASN A 73 -2.56 -0.16 4.61
N THR A 74 -1.78 -1.25 4.71
CA THR A 74 -2.01 -2.45 3.90
C THR A 74 -3.38 -3.06 4.21
N THR A 75 -3.76 -3.17 5.48
CA THR A 75 -5.07 -3.70 5.90
C THR A 75 -6.26 -2.87 5.36
N ILE A 76 -6.07 -1.56 5.17
CA ILE A 76 -7.09 -0.66 4.62
C ILE A 76 -7.13 -0.74 3.09
N LEU A 77 -5.99 -0.96 2.45
CA LEU A 77 -5.86 -0.94 0.99
C LEU A 77 -6.13 -2.31 0.33
N LEU A 78 -5.98 -3.42 1.04
CA LEU A 78 -6.33 -4.74 0.54
C LEU A 78 -7.81 -5.05 0.76
N GLU A 79 -8.44 -5.74 -0.19
CA GLU A 79 -9.78 -6.34 -0.05
C GLU A 79 -9.75 -7.83 -0.46
N GLY A 80 -10.87 -8.53 -0.26
CA GLY A 80 -11.04 -9.94 -0.65
C GLY A 80 -10.07 -10.92 0.04
N ASP A 81 -9.79 -12.03 -0.66
CA ASP A 81 -8.99 -13.15 -0.17
C ASP A 81 -7.57 -12.73 0.25
N LEU A 82 -6.98 -11.76 -0.45
CA LEU A 82 -5.65 -11.26 -0.12
C LEU A 82 -5.63 -10.51 1.21
N ARG A 83 -6.69 -9.75 1.53
CA ARG A 83 -6.84 -9.09 2.83
C ARG A 83 -6.96 -10.11 3.97
N GLU A 84 -7.75 -11.16 3.76
CA GLU A 84 -7.91 -12.24 4.74
C GLU A 84 -6.59 -12.98 4.96
N ALA A 85 -5.92 -13.38 3.89
CA ALA A 85 -4.60 -14.03 3.94
C ALA A 85 -3.53 -13.14 4.62
N PHE A 86 -3.59 -11.83 4.42
CA PHE A 86 -2.70 -10.87 5.08
C PHE A 86 -2.97 -10.78 6.59
N ALA A 87 -4.24 -10.73 6.99
CA ALA A 87 -4.61 -10.72 8.41
C ALA A 87 -4.18 -12.01 9.12
N ASP A 88 -4.40 -13.17 8.49
CA ASP A 88 -3.97 -14.47 9.03
C ASP A 88 -2.44 -14.55 9.15
N ALA A 89 -1.72 -14.06 8.14
CA ALA A 89 -0.25 -14.05 8.15
C ALA A 89 0.34 -13.06 9.17
N ALA A 90 -0.41 -12.03 9.57
CA ALA A 90 0.01 -11.02 10.54
C ALA A 90 -0.10 -11.49 11.99
N ILE A 91 -0.83 -12.58 12.25
CA ILE A 91 -0.87 -13.21 13.56
C ILE A 91 0.45 -13.99 13.73
N THR A 92 1.43 -13.40 14.42
CA THR A 92 2.71 -14.08 14.73
C THR A 92 3.02 -14.03 16.24
N ASP A 93 3.72 -15.06 16.72
CA ASP A 93 3.84 -15.38 18.15
C ASP A 93 5.00 -14.66 18.87
N GLU A 94 5.93 -13.96 18.21
CA GLU A 94 7.16 -13.50 18.89
C GLU A 94 7.89 -12.34 18.19
N ASP A 95 8.24 -11.33 19.00
CA ASP A 95 9.46 -10.48 19.09
C ASP A 95 10.41 -10.27 17.87
N VAL A 96 9.88 -10.27 16.64
CA VAL A 96 10.66 -9.98 15.43
C VAL A 96 10.66 -8.47 15.14
N ARG A 97 11.78 -7.97 14.61
CA ARG A 97 11.89 -6.59 14.11
C ARG A 97 10.75 -6.32 13.11
N MET A 98 9.87 -5.39 13.46
CA MET A 98 8.59 -5.16 12.80
C MET A 98 8.67 -4.96 11.26
N ASP A 99 9.78 -4.41 10.74
CA ASP A 99 9.94 -4.18 9.29
C ASP A 99 10.24 -5.47 8.51
N GLU A 100 11.08 -6.38 9.06
CA GLU A 100 11.30 -7.72 8.49
C GLU A 100 10.01 -8.55 8.58
N GLU A 101 9.21 -8.31 9.61
CA GLU A 101 7.91 -8.93 9.80
C GLU A 101 6.91 -8.50 8.72
N PHE A 102 6.84 -7.21 8.38
CA PHE A 102 5.94 -6.73 7.32
C PHE A 102 6.20 -7.43 5.98
N THR A 103 7.46 -7.41 5.51
CA THR A 103 7.82 -8.06 4.22
C THR A 103 7.53 -9.55 4.25
N ARG A 104 7.79 -10.23 5.37
CA ARG A 104 7.48 -11.65 5.54
C ARG A 104 5.98 -11.91 5.47
N THR A 105 5.17 -11.10 6.13
CA THR A 105 3.71 -11.22 6.15
C THR A 105 3.12 -11.00 4.76
N LEU A 106 3.51 -9.92 4.09
CA LEU A 106 3.03 -9.63 2.73
C LEU A 106 3.39 -10.75 1.75
N ARG A 107 4.60 -11.31 1.85
CA ARG A 107 5.03 -12.45 1.03
C ARG A 107 4.26 -13.74 1.32
N LYS A 108 3.89 -14.00 2.57
CA LYS A 108 3.04 -15.17 2.91
C LYS A 108 1.64 -15.00 2.32
N ALA A 109 1.06 -13.81 2.49
CA ALA A 109 -0.26 -13.49 1.97
C ALA A 109 -0.31 -13.55 0.44
N SER A 110 0.76 -13.11 -0.23
CA SER A 110 0.79 -13.00 -1.68
C SER A 110 0.58 -14.31 -2.43
N ILE A 111 0.72 -15.48 -1.78
CA ILE A 111 0.51 -16.80 -2.42
C ILE A 111 -0.89 -16.94 -3.02
N VAL A 112 -1.89 -16.23 -2.48
CA VAL A 112 -3.26 -16.27 -3.02
C VAL A 112 -3.41 -15.52 -4.35
N VAL A 113 -2.41 -14.72 -4.73
CA VAL A 113 -2.39 -13.94 -5.99
C VAL A 113 -1.18 -14.28 -6.88
N LEU A 114 -0.04 -14.59 -6.29
CA LEU A 114 1.22 -14.97 -6.95
C LEU A 114 1.44 -16.48 -6.83
N PRO A 115 1.35 -17.23 -7.95
CA PRO A 115 1.85 -18.60 -8.01
C PRO A 115 3.31 -18.68 -7.57
N VAL A 116 3.69 -19.79 -6.94
CA VAL A 116 5.01 -19.97 -6.29
C VAL A 116 6.18 -19.87 -7.29
N ASP A 117 5.93 -20.11 -8.57
CA ASP A 117 6.88 -20.08 -9.69
C ASP A 117 6.80 -18.80 -10.53
N TYR A 118 6.00 -17.82 -10.12
CA TYR A 118 5.82 -16.58 -10.87
C TYR A 118 7.02 -15.63 -10.73
N SER A 119 7.56 -15.17 -11.86
CA SER A 119 8.57 -14.11 -11.94
C SER A 119 8.29 -13.20 -13.12
N GLU A 120 8.28 -11.89 -12.91
CA GLU A 120 8.12 -10.88 -13.97
C GLU A 120 9.10 -9.73 -13.75
N ASN A 121 9.62 -9.17 -14.85
CA ASN A 121 10.41 -7.95 -14.82
C ASN A 121 9.49 -6.75 -15.00
N LEU A 122 9.31 -5.95 -13.94
CA LEU A 122 8.64 -4.66 -14.00
C LEU A 122 9.56 -3.62 -14.65
N GLN A 123 9.88 -3.74 -15.94
CA GLN A 123 10.52 -2.64 -16.67
C GLN A 123 9.43 -1.70 -17.19
N GLU A 124 9.62 -0.40 -16.95
CA GLU A 124 8.74 0.68 -17.43
C GLU A 124 8.57 0.59 -18.96
N GLU A 125 7.32 0.41 -19.42
CA GLU A 125 6.94 0.63 -20.84
C GLU A 125 6.98 2.12 -21.20
#